data_AF-A0A842LRQ1-F1
#
_entry.id   AF-A0A842LRQ1-F1
#
_cell.length_a   1.000
_cell.length_b   1.000
_cell.length_c   1.000
_cell.angle_alpha   90.00
_cell.angle_beta   90.00
_cell.angle_gamma   90.00
#
_symmetry.space_group_name_H-M   'P 1'
#
loop_
_entity.id
_entity.type
_entity.pdbx_description
1 polymer ?
#
loop_
_entity_poly.entity_id
_entity_poly.type
_entity_poly.pdbx_seq_one_letter_code
_entity_poly.pdbx_strand_id
1 'polypeptide(L)'
;QEVIQRLADLGIPIVPFGNLNGISGTLLTRCAVNDIPASCLFAEILNPYPDPRAAASVVEVLNEMLGTSVDPEPLLQEAQAIESRLKKLAETVQGEAETPIYM
;
A
#
# COMPACT_ATOMS: atom_id res chain seq x y z
N GLN A 1 -6.16 19.53 15.18
CA GLN A 1 -5.66 20.21 13.95
C GLN A 1 -4.16 20.05 13.78
N GLU A 2 -3.37 20.02 14.86
CA GLU A 2 -1.92 19.80 14.86
C GLU A 2 -1.46 18.56 14.06
N VAL A 3 -2.14 17.42 14.20
CA VAL A 3 -1.78 16.18 13.49
C VAL A 3 -1.87 16.32 11.97
N ILE A 4 -2.89 17.04 11.46
CA ILE A 4 -3.08 17.24 10.01
C ILE A 4 -1.98 18.16 9.47
N GLN A 5 -1.61 19.19 10.23
CA GLN A 5 -0.54 20.10 9.83
C GLN A 5 0.79 19.35 9.72
N ARG A 6 1.13 18.51 10.71
CA ARG A 6 2.35 17.69 10.69
C ARG A 6 2.41 16.77 9.46
N LEU A 7 1.28 16.19 9.05
CA LEU A 7 1.22 15.34 7.85
C LEU A 7 1.36 16.17 6.57
N ALA A 8 0.78 17.37 6.52
CA ALA A 8 0.91 18.28 5.40
C ALA A 8 2.36 18.78 5.22
N ASP A 9 3.08 19.02 6.34
CA ASP A 9 4.48 19.44 6.33
C ASP A 9 5.42 18.34 5.77
N LEU A 10 4.99 17.07 5.85
CA LEU A 10 5.65 15.91 5.21
C LEU A 10 5.28 15.73 3.73
N GLY A 11 4.50 16.65 3.15
CA GLY A 11 4.05 16.56 1.77
C GLY A 11 3.01 15.47 1.52
N ILE A 12 2.39 14.92 2.56
CA ILE A 12 1.40 13.84 2.43
C ILE A 12 0.05 14.44 2.04
N PRO A 13 -0.57 13.99 0.94
CA PRO A 13 -1.90 14.44 0.55
C PRO A 13 -2.95 14.09 1.62
N ILE A 14 -3.75 15.08 2.01
CA ILE A 14 -4.85 14.86 2.95
C ILE A 14 -6.10 14.48 2.17
N VAL A 15 -6.68 13.33 2.50
CA VAL A 15 -7.95 12.89 1.92
C VAL A 15 -9.07 13.82 2.41
N PRO A 16 -9.73 14.60 1.53
CA PRO A 16 -10.69 15.62 1.95
C PRO A 16 -12.00 15.03 2.47
N PHE A 17 -12.42 13.90 1.92
CA PHE A 17 -13.63 13.19 2.30
C PHE A 17 -13.55 11.72 1.87
N GLY A 18 -14.07 10.82 2.71
CA GLY A 18 -14.13 9.39 2.41
C GLY A 18 -14.70 8.58 3.57
N ASN A 19 -14.98 7.31 3.30
CA ASN A 19 -15.42 6.36 4.32
C ASN A 19 -14.25 5.44 4.71
N LEU A 20 -13.86 5.46 5.97
CA LEU A 20 -12.85 4.56 6.51
C LEU A 20 -13.50 3.44 7.33
N ASN A 21 -13.33 2.21 6.87
CA ASN A 21 -13.93 1.03 7.48
C ASN A 21 -12.90 0.17 8.22
N GLY A 22 -13.39 -0.87 8.91
CA GLY A 22 -12.56 -1.86 9.58
C GLY A 22 -11.90 -1.36 10.86
N ILE A 23 -10.77 -1.99 11.21
CA ILE A 23 -10.08 -1.70 12.47
C ILE A 23 -9.50 -0.29 12.50
N SER A 24 -8.98 0.21 11.38
CA SER A 24 -8.40 1.55 11.28
C SER A 24 -9.45 2.64 11.55
N GLY A 25 -10.64 2.51 10.98
CA GLY A 25 -11.75 3.45 11.22
C GLY A 25 -12.28 3.37 12.65
N THR A 26 -12.42 2.15 13.17
CA THR A 26 -12.85 1.93 14.56
C THR A 26 -11.85 2.52 15.56
N LEU A 27 -10.55 2.33 15.31
CA LEU A 27 -9.48 2.85 16.16
C LEU A 27 -9.43 4.37 16.12
N LEU A 28 -9.45 4.98 14.94
CA LEU A 28 -9.50 6.44 14.81
C LEU A 28 -10.73 7.04 15.49
N THR A 29 -11.90 6.41 15.34
CA THR A 29 -13.13 6.84 16.03
C THR A 29 -12.96 6.79 17.55
N ARG A 30 -12.39 5.71 18.09
CA ARG A 30 -12.13 5.59 19.53
C ARG A 30 -11.11 6.61 20.01
N CYS A 31 -10.03 6.83 19.28
CA CYS A 31 -9.04 7.84 19.61
C CYS A 31 -9.67 9.24 19.64
N ALA A 32 -10.50 9.58 18.65
CA ALA A 32 -11.22 10.85 18.61
C ALA A 32 -12.17 11.04 19.80
N VAL A 33 -12.90 10.00 20.21
CA VAL A 33 -13.80 10.05 21.39
C VAL A 33 -13.05 10.17 22.72
N ASN A 34 -11.79 9.73 22.77
CA ASN A 34 -10.97 9.74 24.00
C ASN A 34 -9.92 10.86 24.00
N ASP A 35 -10.03 11.85 23.09
CA ASP A 35 -9.05 12.94 22.94
C ASP A 35 -7.60 12.47 22.74
N ILE A 36 -7.42 11.31 22.10
CA ILE A 36 -6.10 10.76 21.76
C ILE A 36 -5.72 11.21 20.35
N PRO A 37 -4.59 11.90 20.14
CA PRO A 37 -4.10 12.26 18.82
C PRO A 37 -3.81 11.01 17.99
N ALA A 38 -4.42 10.90 16.81
CA ALA A 38 -4.22 9.78 15.92
C ALA A 38 -4.33 10.21 14.45
N SER A 39 -3.62 9.48 13.59
CA SER A 39 -3.63 9.62 12.13
C SER A 39 -3.68 8.25 11.48
N CYS A 40 -4.13 8.19 10.23
CA CYS A 40 -4.07 6.97 9.43
C CYS A 40 -3.41 7.30 8.09
N LEU A 41 -2.43 6.50 7.71
CA LEU A 41 -1.71 6.59 6.44
C LEU A 41 -2.30 5.56 5.48
N PHE A 42 -2.49 5.98 4.23
CA PHE A 42 -2.94 5.12 3.15
C PHE A 42 -1.94 5.22 2.00
N ALA A 43 -1.60 4.07 1.41
CA ALA A 43 -1.03 4.03 0.09
C ALA A 43 -2.12 3.63 -0.90
N GLU A 44 -2.15 4.32 -2.04
CA GLU A 44 -3.04 3.98 -3.14
C GLU A 44 -2.57 2.69 -3.80
N ILE A 45 -3.53 1.83 -4.14
CA ILE A 45 -3.30 0.56 -4.85
C ILE A 45 -4.18 0.52 -6.09
N LEU A 46 -3.67 -0.06 -7.18
CA LEU A 46 -4.36 -0.10 -8.46
C LEU A 46 -5.33 -1.28 -8.59
N ASN A 47 -5.15 -2.31 -7.77
CA ASN A 47 -5.92 -3.55 -7.83
C ASN A 47 -5.95 -4.20 -6.43
N PRO A 48 -6.83 -5.18 -6.18
CA PRO A 48 -6.95 -5.81 -4.85
C PRO A 48 -5.88 -6.87 -4.56
N TYR A 49 -4.86 -7.01 -5.40
CA TYR A 49 -3.75 -7.93 -5.12
C TYR A 49 -2.76 -7.29 -4.13
N PRO A 50 -1.99 -8.10 -3.38
CA PRO A 50 -0.95 -7.57 -2.49
C PRO A 50 0.03 -6.70 -3.26
N ASP A 51 0.28 -5.49 -2.75
CA ASP A 51 1.18 -4.51 -3.35
C ASP A 51 2.30 -4.13 -2.36
N PRO A 52 3.47 -4.80 -2.44
CA PRO A 52 4.61 -4.47 -1.58
C PRO A 52 5.20 -3.08 -1.85
N ARG A 53 5.01 -2.51 -3.06
CA ARG A 53 5.48 -1.14 -3.37
C ARG A 53 4.66 -0.11 -2.61
N ALA A 54 3.35 -0.32 -2.52
CA ALA A 54 2.47 0.50 -1.70
C ALA A 54 2.83 0.39 -0.20
N ALA A 55 3.22 -0.80 0.28
CA ALA A 55 3.71 -0.94 1.65
C ALA A 55 5.04 -0.19 1.88
N ALA A 56 5.96 -0.25 0.91
CA ALA A 56 7.25 0.43 0.98
C ALA A 56 7.11 1.95 1.12
N SER A 57 6.19 2.57 0.38
CA SER A 57 5.95 4.02 0.48
C SER A 57 5.42 4.44 1.85
N VAL A 58 4.58 3.61 2.49
CA VAL A 58 4.14 3.86 3.88
C VAL A 58 5.32 3.75 4.85
N VAL A 59 6.23 2.79 4.64
CA VAL A 59 7.45 2.64 5.48
C VAL A 59 8.36 3.87 5.36
N GLU A 60 8.54 4.41 4.15
CA GLU A 60 9.32 5.63 3.93
C GLU A 60 8.74 6.82 4.71
N VAL A 61 7.42 7.03 4.61
CA VAL A 61 6.72 8.07 5.37
C VAL A 61 6.84 7.84 6.88
N LEU A 62 6.71 6.60 7.35
CA LEU A 62 6.88 6.28 8.76
C LEU A 62 8.31 6.54 9.26
N ASN A 63 9.32 6.29 8.44
CA ASN A 63 10.70 6.62 8.76
C ASN A 63 10.90 8.12 8.99
N GLU A 64 10.35 8.96 8.11
CA GLU A 64 10.40 10.41 8.29
C GLU A 64 9.61 10.86 9.53
N MET A 65 8.42 10.28 9.75
CA MET A 65 7.56 10.63 10.89
C MET A 65 8.18 10.27 12.24
N LEU A 66 8.84 9.11 12.34
CA LEU A 66 9.32 8.55 13.59
C LEU A 66 10.83 8.72 13.79
N GLY A 67 11.55 9.24 12.79
CA GLY A 67 13.01 9.31 12.80
C GLY A 67 13.67 7.92 12.79
N THR A 68 13.02 6.94 12.17
CA THR A 68 13.54 5.58 12.03
C THR A 68 14.25 5.39 10.68
N SER A 69 14.97 4.27 10.54
CA SER A 69 15.70 3.93 9.31
C SER A 69 15.45 2.47 8.93
N VAL A 70 14.17 2.11 8.80
CA VAL A 70 13.75 0.80 8.32
C VAL A 70 14.00 0.73 6.83
N ASP A 71 14.77 -0.25 6.37
CA ASP A 71 15.07 -0.44 4.94
C ASP A 71 13.84 -0.96 4.17
N PRO A 72 13.30 -0.20 3.19
CA PRO A 72 12.18 -0.65 2.37
C PRO A 72 12.58 -1.58 1.22
N GLU A 73 13.89 -1.74 0.93
CA GLU A 73 14.40 -2.53 -0.20
C GLU A 73 13.85 -3.98 -0.25
N PRO A 74 13.70 -4.72 0.87
CA PRO A 74 13.12 -6.06 0.83
C PRO A 74 11.70 -6.11 0.23
N LEU A 75 10.87 -5.08 0.49
CA LEU A 75 9.53 -4.98 -0.07
C LEU A 75 9.58 -4.75 -1.59
N LEU A 76 10.50 -3.92 -2.06
CA LEU A 76 10.70 -3.67 -3.49
C LEU A 76 11.16 -4.92 -4.24
N GLN A 77 12.04 -5.70 -3.63
CA GLN A 77 12.50 -6.98 -4.17
C GLN A 77 11.37 -8.01 -4.22
N GLU A 78 10.52 -8.06 -3.20
CA GLU A 78 9.35 -8.94 -3.18
C GLU A 78 8.34 -8.57 -4.28
N ALA A 79 8.08 -7.27 -4.50
CA ALA A 79 7.24 -6.82 -5.62
C ALA A 79 7.78 -7.32 -6.96
N GLN A 80 9.08 -7.16 -7.21
CA GLN A 80 9.72 -7.65 -8.44
C GLN A 80 9.62 -9.17 -8.59
N ALA A 81 9.75 -9.91 -7.49
CA ALA A 81 9.62 -11.36 -7.49
C ALA A 81 8.18 -11.81 -7.83
N ILE A 82 7.17 -11.13 -7.30
CA ILE A 82 5.76 -11.37 -7.62
C ILE A 82 5.49 -11.07 -9.10
N GLU A 83 5.91 -9.90 -9.58
CA GLU A 83 5.77 -9.48 -10.99
C GLU A 83 6.42 -10.50 -11.94
N SER A 84 7.63 -10.97 -11.62
CA SER A 84 8.35 -11.98 -12.40
C SER A 84 7.62 -13.33 -12.45
N ARG A 85 7.05 -13.78 -11.33
CA ARG A 85 6.24 -15.03 -11.28
C ARG A 85 4.97 -14.89 -12.11
N LEU A 86 4.26 -13.76 -12.01
CA LEU A 86 3.06 -13.48 -12.80
C LEU A 86 3.38 -13.45 -14.30
N LYS A 87 4.50 -12.83 -14.69
CA LYS A 87 4.95 -12.81 -16.08
C LYS A 87 5.21 -14.22 -16.62
N LYS A 88 5.93 -15.05 -15.87
CA LYS A 88 6.19 -16.45 -16.25
C LYS A 88 4.91 -17.26 -16.40
N LEU A 89 3.95 -17.08 -15.49
CA LEU A 89 2.64 -17.74 -15.58
C LEU A 89 1.88 -17.32 -16.84
N ALA A 90 1.89 -16.03 -17.18
CA ALA A 90 1.25 -15.52 -18.39
C ALA A 90 1.88 -16.07 -19.68
N GLU A 91 3.21 -16.19 -19.72
CA GLU A 91 3.94 -16.79 -20.84
C GLU A 91 3.58 -18.28 -21.02
N THR A 92 3.49 -19.05 -19.94
CA THR A 92 3.08 -20.46 -19.99
C THR A 92 1.65 -20.63 -20.52
N VAL A 93 0.69 -19.80 -20.06
CA VAL A 93 -0.71 -19.88 -20.52
C VAL A 93 -0.86 -19.50 -22.00
N GLN A 94 -0.07 -18.56 -22.51
CA GLN A 94 -0.08 -18.19 -23.93
C GLN A 94 0.63 -19.22 -24.82
N GLY A 95 1.56 -20.01 -24.26
CA GLY A 95 2.28 -21.07 -24.98
C GLY A 95 1.45 -22.32 -25.32
N GLU A 96 0.31 -22.53 -24.66
CA GLU A 96 -0.64 -23.63 -24.92
C GLU A 96 -1.74 -23.22 -25.92
N ALA A 97 -1.38 -22.55 -27.01
CA ALA A 97 -2.28 -22.42 -28.16
C ALA A 97 -2.35 -23.78 -28.89
N GLU A 98 -3.38 -24.56 -28.55
CA GLU A 98 -3.68 -25.86 -29.17
C GLU A 98 -3.68 -25.76 -30.71
N THR A 99 -2.84 -26.58 -31.33
CA THR A 99 -2.84 -26.82 -32.78
C THR A 99 -4.23 -27.28 -33.24
N PRO A 100 -4.83 -26.69 -34.30
CA PRO A 100 -6.16 -27.09 -34.75
C PRO A 100 -6.19 -28.58 -35.13
N ILE A 101 -7.04 -29.35 -34.44
CA ILE A 101 -7.28 -30.77 -34.68
C ILE A 101 -8.16 -30.92 -35.94
N TYR A 102 -7.68 -30.54 -37.11
CA TYR A 102 -8.23 -30.97 -38.41
C TYR A 102 -7.14 -30.91 -39.48
N MET A 103 -6.46 -32.04 -39.66
CA MET A 103 -5.86 -32.50 -40.91
C MET A 103 -5.93 -34.03 -40.94
#